data_AF-A0A926XV49-F1
#
_entry.id   AF-A0A926XV49-F1
#
_cell.length_a   1.000
_cell.length_b   1.000
_cell.length_c   1.000
_cell.angle_alpha   90.00
_cell.angle_beta   90.00
_cell.angle_gamma   90.00
#
_symmetry.space_group_name_H-M   'P 1'
#
loop_
_entity.id
_entity.type
_entity.pdbx_description
1 polymer ?
#
loop_
_entity_poly.entity_id
_entity_poly.type
_entity_poly.pdbx_seq_one_letter_code
_entity_poly.pdbx_strand_id
1 'polypeptide(L)'
;MKSIIDYFSHPLLKIPLLAGLITGVLCFLYFLGLYALDIAPLGNIRVLDYGIHIIVMATTVWYYRKNIGQGRLHFWEGLTIGYVLNTMAALVTGWLIYLFVTQIDPGVFDEYVVNSKKLLLEGKKQLTDQFGPETFAEQWTKTINMKPSVLIPDELTKKTALAVLPVLIISLIFRKQDYSVLQ
;
A
#
# COMPACT_ATOMS: atom_id res chain seq x y z
N MET A 1 3.42 16.69 24.90
CA MET A 1 4.13 15.50 24.40
C MET A 1 3.62 14.18 25.00
N LYS A 2 3.41 14.04 26.33
CA LYS A 2 2.82 12.82 26.93
C LYS A 2 1.49 12.40 26.27
N SER A 3 0.58 13.35 26.09
CA SER A 3 -0.73 13.12 25.46
C SER A 3 -0.71 12.55 24.02
N ILE A 4 0.33 12.82 23.22
CA ILE A 4 0.42 12.30 21.84
C ILE A 4 0.90 10.85 21.85
N ILE A 5 1.89 10.54 22.70
CA ILE A 5 2.42 9.20 22.85
C ILE A 5 1.34 8.27 23.43
N ASP A 6 0.56 8.77 24.38
CA ASP A 6 -0.56 8.03 24.98
C ASP A 6 -1.63 7.66 23.93
N TYR A 7 -1.89 8.54 22.96
CA TYR A 7 -2.82 8.25 21.85
C TYR A 7 -2.33 7.09 20.97
N PHE A 8 -1.06 7.10 20.57
CA PHE A 8 -0.46 6.01 19.79
C PHE A 8 -0.25 4.72 20.59
N SER A 9 -0.26 4.80 21.93
CA SER A 9 -0.20 3.62 22.80
C SER A 9 -1.51 2.82 22.81
N HIS A 10 -2.62 3.41 22.36
CA HIS A 10 -3.92 2.74 22.33
C HIS A 10 -3.88 1.50 21.43
N PRO A 11 -4.40 0.34 21.86
CA PRO A 11 -4.29 -0.91 21.10
C PRO A 11 -4.84 -0.84 19.67
N LEU A 12 -5.87 -0.01 19.43
CA LEU A 12 -6.43 0.28 18.10
C LEU A 12 -5.44 0.91 17.12
N LEU A 13 -4.39 1.57 17.60
CA LEU A 13 -3.37 2.20 16.74
C LEU A 13 -2.04 1.46 16.84
N LYS A 14 -1.62 1.10 18.06
CA LYS A 14 -0.33 0.42 18.27
C LYS A 14 -0.18 -0.86 17.45
N ILE A 15 -1.21 -1.70 17.43
CA ILE A 15 -1.17 -2.99 16.72
C ILE A 15 -1.13 -2.81 15.20
N PRO A 16 -2.06 -2.07 14.57
CA PRO A 16 -1.98 -1.86 13.12
C PRO A 16 -0.74 -1.09 12.68
N LEU A 17 -0.18 -0.19 13.52
CA LEU A 17 1.09 0.48 13.22
C LEU A 17 2.25 -0.52 13.18
N LEU A 18 2.37 -1.40 14.18
CA LEU A 18 3.40 -2.43 14.20
C LEU A 18 3.23 -3.44 13.07
N ALA A 19 1.99 -3.90 12.84
CA ALA A 19 1.66 -4.81 11.74
C ALA A 19 1.94 -4.15 10.38
N GLY A 20 1.64 -2.86 10.22
CA GLY A 20 1.93 -2.09 9.03
C GLY A 20 3.42 -1.94 8.77
N LEU A 21 4.22 -1.70 9.83
CA LEU A 21 5.68 -1.65 9.72
C LEU A 21 6.24 -2.99 9.24
N ILE A 22 5.83 -4.10 9.87
CA ILE A 22 6.24 -5.46 9.47
C ILE A 22 5.81 -5.73 8.02
N THR A 23 4.58 -5.38 7.65
CA THR A 23 4.07 -5.56 6.28
C THR A 23 4.89 -4.77 5.28
N GLY A 24 5.23 -3.51 5.59
CA GLY A 24 6.06 -2.68 4.72
C GLY A 24 7.45 -3.25 4.49
N VAL A 25 8.08 -3.79 5.56
CA VAL A 25 9.35 -4.50 5.46
C VAL A 25 9.22 -5.77 4.62
N LEU A 26 8.18 -6.58 4.83
CA LEU A 26 7.94 -7.79 4.03
C LEU A 26 7.74 -7.49 2.54
N CYS A 27 7.00 -6.43 2.20
CA CYS A 27 6.82 -6.00 0.82
C CYS A 27 8.13 -5.47 0.22
N PHE A 28 8.97 -4.82 1.01
CA PHE A 28 10.31 -4.44 0.57
C PHE A 28 11.24 -5.66 0.38
N LEU A 29 11.15 -6.68 1.23
CA LEU A 29 11.88 -7.94 1.01
C LEU A 29 11.42 -8.65 -0.26
N TYR A 30 10.12 -8.61 -0.57
CA TYR A 30 9.60 -9.10 -1.85
C TYR A 30 10.19 -8.33 -3.04
N PHE A 31 10.26 -6.99 -2.94
CA PHE A 31 10.94 -6.15 -3.92
C PHE A 31 12.41 -6.54 -4.12
N LEU A 32 13.16 -6.75 -3.03
CA LEU A 32 14.55 -7.21 -3.09
C LEU A 32 14.67 -8.61 -3.71
N GLY A 33 13.72 -9.50 -3.45
CA GLY A 33 13.66 -10.82 -4.06
C GLY A 33 13.49 -10.75 -5.58
N LEU A 34 12.62 -9.86 -6.08
CA LEU A 34 12.47 -9.63 -7.52
C LEU A 34 13.76 -9.06 -8.13
N TYR A 35 14.37 -8.09 -7.46
CA TYR A 35 15.64 -7.50 -7.87
C TYR A 35 16.75 -8.57 -7.96
N ALA A 36 16.87 -9.46 -6.97
CA ALA A 36 17.86 -10.53 -6.97
C ALA A 36 17.63 -11.61 -8.05
N LEU A 37 16.44 -11.65 -8.64
CA LEU A 37 16.07 -12.56 -9.74
C LEU A 37 16.16 -11.90 -11.12
N ASP A 38 16.71 -10.68 -11.21
CA ASP A 38 16.78 -9.85 -12.43
C ASP A 38 15.39 -9.61 -13.07
N ILE A 39 14.33 -9.63 -12.26
CA ILE A 39 12.97 -9.29 -12.69
C ILE A 39 12.73 -7.82 -12.37
N ALA A 40 12.33 -7.04 -13.37
CA ALA A 40 12.02 -5.61 -13.24
C ALA A 40 11.13 -5.35 -12.01
N PRO A 41 11.71 -4.84 -10.90
CA PRO A 41 11.03 -4.88 -9.62
C PRO A 41 10.05 -3.71 -9.52
N LEU A 42 10.33 -2.59 -10.18
CA LEU A 42 9.39 -1.48 -10.33
C LEU A 42 8.47 -1.78 -11.54
N GLY A 43 7.24 -2.22 -11.27
CA GLY A 43 6.29 -2.54 -12.32
C GLY A 43 5.02 -3.22 -11.83
N ASN A 44 4.19 -3.71 -12.76
CA ASN A 44 2.88 -4.30 -12.44
C ASN A 44 2.98 -5.62 -11.65
N ILE A 45 4.13 -6.31 -11.70
CA ILE A 45 4.35 -7.55 -10.94
C ILE A 45 4.26 -7.35 -9.42
N ARG A 46 4.43 -6.10 -8.95
CA ARG A 46 4.28 -5.76 -7.53
C ARG A 46 2.85 -5.81 -7.03
N VAL A 47 1.83 -5.89 -7.89
CA VAL A 47 0.45 -6.14 -7.43
C VAL A 47 0.33 -7.44 -6.63
N LEU A 48 1.24 -8.41 -6.83
CA LEU A 48 1.29 -9.63 -6.03
C LEU A 48 1.74 -9.39 -4.57
N ASP A 49 2.51 -8.32 -4.29
CA ASP A 49 2.88 -7.90 -2.93
C ASP A 49 1.66 -7.51 -2.09
N TYR A 50 0.56 -7.22 -2.77
CA TYR A 50 -0.71 -6.86 -2.17
C TYR A 50 -1.41 -8.05 -1.50
N GLY A 51 -1.11 -9.28 -1.93
CA GLY A 51 -1.55 -10.49 -1.21
C GLY A 51 -1.03 -10.52 0.23
N ILE A 52 0.20 -10.04 0.46
CA ILE A 52 0.79 -9.91 1.81
C ILE A 52 -0.03 -8.92 2.64
N HIS A 53 -0.45 -7.80 2.06
CA HIS A 53 -1.29 -6.82 2.75
C HIS A 53 -2.60 -7.43 3.23
N ILE A 54 -3.28 -8.20 2.37
CA ILE A 54 -4.57 -8.83 2.70
C ILE A 54 -4.41 -9.84 3.83
N ILE A 55 -3.38 -10.71 3.76
CA ILE A 55 -3.14 -11.73 4.78
C ILE A 55 -2.83 -11.09 6.13
N VAL A 56 -1.91 -10.12 6.17
CA VAL A 56 -1.54 -9.46 7.43
C VAL A 56 -2.69 -8.62 7.97
N MET A 57 -3.47 -7.96 7.10
CA MET A 57 -4.65 -7.20 7.50
C MET A 57 -5.72 -8.09 8.13
N ALA A 58 -6.07 -9.21 7.49
CA ALA A 58 -7.04 -10.17 8.03
C ALA A 58 -6.56 -10.75 9.37
N THR A 59 -5.28 -11.12 9.45
CA THR A 59 -4.67 -11.66 10.68
C THR A 59 -4.67 -10.63 11.80
N THR A 60 -4.41 -9.36 11.49
CA THR A 60 -4.38 -8.26 12.47
C THR A 60 -5.77 -7.95 13.00
N VAL A 61 -6.78 -7.88 12.12
CA VAL A 61 -8.18 -7.68 12.52
C VAL A 61 -8.68 -8.86 13.37
N TRP A 62 -8.36 -10.09 12.98
CA TRP A 62 -8.67 -11.28 13.78
C TRP A 62 -8.00 -11.26 15.16
N TYR A 63 -6.71 -10.93 15.21
CA TYR A 63 -5.95 -10.83 16.46
C TYR A 63 -6.54 -9.78 17.39
N TYR A 64 -6.87 -8.59 16.86
CA TYR A 64 -7.48 -7.52 17.63
C TYR A 64 -8.84 -7.96 18.19
N ARG A 65 -9.70 -8.56 17.36
CA ARG A 65 -10.99 -9.07 17.79
C ARG A 65 -10.85 -10.11 18.90
N LYS A 66 -9.92 -11.07 18.77
CA LYS A 66 -9.76 -12.17 19.72
C LYS A 66 -9.19 -11.71 21.06
N ASN A 67 -8.15 -10.88 21.03
CA ASN A 67 -7.36 -10.58 22.23
C ASN A 67 -7.75 -9.26 22.92
N ILE A 68 -8.38 -8.33 22.20
CA ILE A 68 -8.73 -7.00 22.74
C ILE A 68 -10.23 -6.82 22.78
N GLY A 69 -10.90 -7.05 21.67
CA GLY A 69 -12.36 -6.93 21.58
C GLY A 69 -13.13 -8.03 22.30
N GLN A 70 -12.46 -8.99 22.95
CA GLN A 70 -13.06 -10.14 23.65
C GLN A 70 -14.04 -10.92 22.75
N GLY A 71 -13.69 -11.05 21.47
CA GLY A 71 -14.52 -11.71 20.46
C GLY A 71 -15.53 -10.80 19.75
N ARG A 72 -15.67 -9.54 20.18
CA ARG A 72 -16.48 -8.49 19.54
C ARG A 72 -15.59 -7.56 18.71
N LEU A 73 -16.17 -6.97 17.68
CA LEU A 73 -15.51 -6.00 16.82
C LEU A 73 -16.57 -5.14 16.13
N HIS A 74 -16.48 -3.82 16.30
CA HIS A 74 -17.26 -2.89 15.51
C HIS A 74 -16.71 -2.77 14.08
N PHE A 75 -17.60 -2.49 13.14
CA PHE A 75 -17.21 -2.31 11.74
C PHE A 75 -16.14 -1.22 11.57
N TRP A 76 -16.31 -0.08 12.26
CA TRP A 76 -15.35 1.02 12.17
C TRP A 76 -13.98 0.66 12.76
N GLU A 77 -13.90 -0.21 13.77
CA GLU A 77 -12.61 -0.66 14.33
C GLU A 77 -11.83 -1.47 13.27
N GLY A 78 -12.52 -2.36 12.56
CA GLY A 78 -11.93 -3.10 11.42
C GLY A 78 -11.43 -2.16 10.33
N LEU A 79 -12.21 -1.13 9.98
CA LEU A 79 -11.82 -0.13 8.99
C LEU A 79 -10.58 0.64 9.43
N THR A 80 -10.55 1.12 10.67
CA THR A 80 -9.41 1.87 11.22
C THR A 80 -8.15 1.01 11.21
N ILE A 81 -8.23 -0.23 11.69
CA ILE A 81 -7.09 -1.16 11.70
C ILE A 81 -6.58 -1.37 10.27
N GLY A 82 -7.48 -1.64 9.32
CA GLY A 82 -7.11 -1.88 7.92
C GLY A 82 -6.45 -0.68 7.26
N TYR A 83 -7.03 0.52 7.39
CA TYR A 83 -6.49 1.73 6.79
C TYR A 83 -5.17 2.19 7.43
N VAL A 84 -5.05 2.12 8.77
CA VAL A 84 -3.82 2.49 9.47
C VAL A 84 -2.68 1.55 9.08
N LEU A 85 -2.95 0.24 9.06
CA LEU A 85 -1.97 -0.77 8.64
C LEU A 85 -1.54 -0.53 7.19
N ASN A 86 -2.48 -0.37 6.26
CA ASN A 86 -2.18 -0.16 4.85
C ASN A 86 -1.37 1.13 4.64
N THR A 87 -1.74 2.22 5.29
CA THR A 87 -1.05 3.51 5.16
C THR A 87 0.39 3.40 5.67
N MET A 88 0.58 2.79 6.85
CA MET A 88 1.92 2.59 7.41
C MET A 88 2.76 1.67 6.52
N ALA A 89 2.18 0.56 6.03
CA ALA A 89 2.87 -0.36 5.13
C ALA A 89 3.30 0.30 3.81
N ALA A 90 2.40 1.08 3.20
CA ALA A 90 2.68 1.80 1.96
C ALA A 90 3.75 2.88 2.15
N LEU A 91 3.71 3.63 3.26
CA LEU A 91 4.74 4.62 3.59
C LEU A 91 6.10 3.98 3.81
N VAL A 92 6.18 2.93 4.62
CA VAL A 92 7.44 2.22 4.89
C VAL A 92 7.99 1.62 3.60
N THR A 93 7.16 0.95 2.81
CA THR A 93 7.59 0.38 1.52
C THR A 93 8.08 1.45 0.56
N GLY A 94 7.32 2.54 0.39
CA GLY A 94 7.66 3.64 -0.52
C GLY A 94 8.98 4.31 -0.14
N TRP A 95 9.21 4.54 1.16
CA TRP A 95 10.47 5.08 1.66
C TRP A 95 11.65 4.13 1.48
N LEU A 96 11.48 2.84 1.78
CA LEU A 96 12.55 1.86 1.61
C LEU A 96 12.95 1.71 0.13
N ILE A 97 11.97 1.68 -0.77
CA ILE A 97 12.23 1.64 -2.22
C ILE A 97 12.90 2.93 -2.68
N TYR A 98 12.41 4.10 -2.24
CA TYR A 98 13.04 5.37 -2.55
C TYR A 98 14.51 5.42 -2.10
N LEU A 99 14.81 4.96 -0.89
CA LEU A 99 16.18 4.89 -0.38
C LEU A 99 17.02 3.89 -1.19
N PHE A 100 16.45 2.74 -1.57
CA PHE A 100 17.14 1.76 -2.39
C PHE A 100 17.54 2.33 -3.76
N VAL A 101 16.60 2.93 -4.48
CA VAL A 101 16.89 3.47 -5.82
C VAL A 101 17.75 4.74 -5.79
N THR A 102 17.82 5.44 -4.66
CA THR A 102 18.65 6.66 -4.57
C THR A 102 20.05 6.39 -4.03
N GLN A 103 20.22 5.39 -3.15
CA GLN A 103 21.49 5.15 -2.45
C GLN A 103 22.22 3.88 -2.88
N ILE A 104 21.49 2.87 -3.39
CA ILE A 104 22.06 1.55 -3.68
C ILE A 104 22.19 1.35 -5.19
N ASP A 105 21.07 1.44 -5.92
CA ASP A 105 21.07 1.21 -7.37
C ASP A 105 20.11 2.16 -8.11
N PRO A 106 20.61 3.30 -8.61
CA PRO A 106 19.85 4.21 -9.45
C PRO A 106 19.41 3.61 -10.78
N GLY A 107 20.10 2.58 -11.28
CA GLY A 107 19.80 1.94 -12.56
C GLY A 107 18.41 1.31 -12.60
N VAL A 108 17.91 0.82 -11.46
CA VAL A 108 16.55 0.28 -11.33
C VAL A 108 15.49 1.33 -11.65
N PHE A 109 15.73 2.59 -11.25
CA PHE A 109 14.82 3.69 -11.57
C PHE A 109 14.92 4.11 -13.03
N ASP A 110 16.12 4.13 -13.60
CA ASP A 110 16.31 4.45 -15.01
C ASP A 110 15.62 3.42 -15.92
N GLU A 111 15.74 2.13 -15.59
CA GLU A 111 15.03 1.06 -16.26
C GLU A 111 13.51 1.22 -16.14
N TYR A 112 13.02 1.58 -14.94
CA TYR A 112 11.61 1.88 -14.73
C TYR A 112 11.11 3.03 -15.61
N VAL A 113 11.88 4.11 -15.76
CA VAL A 113 11.54 5.24 -16.62
C VAL A 113 11.50 4.80 -18.09
N VAL A 114 12.45 3.99 -18.53
CA VAL A 114 12.49 3.44 -19.90
C VAL A 114 11.27 2.55 -20.16
N ASN A 115 10.98 1.62 -19.25
CA ASN A 115 9.84 0.71 -19.35
C ASN A 115 8.51 1.48 -19.33
N SER A 116 8.39 2.52 -18.50
CA SER A 116 7.21 3.39 -18.45
C SER A 116 6.98 4.16 -19.75
N LYS A 117 8.03 4.69 -20.37
CA LYS A 117 7.95 5.35 -21.68
C LYS A 117 7.49 4.38 -22.77
N LYS A 118 8.05 3.16 -22.77
CA LYS A 118 7.68 2.11 -23.72
C LYS A 118 6.19 1.75 -23.59
N LEU A 119 5.72 1.50 -22.37
CA LEU A 119 4.31 1.19 -22.10
C LEU A 119 3.38 2.33 -22.55
N LEU A 120 3.77 3.59 -22.30
CA LEU A 120 2.99 4.75 -22.71
C LEU A 120 2.92 4.90 -24.25
N LEU A 121 4.00 4.58 -24.97
CA LEU A 121 4.01 4.57 -26.43
C LEU A 121 3.15 3.45 -27.01
N GLU A 122 3.21 2.26 -26.42
CA GLU A 122 2.35 1.13 -26.80
C GLU A 122 0.86 1.45 -26.60
N GLY A 123 0.52 2.15 -25.51
CA GLY A 123 -0.84 2.61 -25.21
C GLY A 123 -1.26 3.90 -25.92
N LYS A 124 -0.39 4.56 -26.70
CA LYS A 124 -0.63 5.91 -27.25
C LYS A 124 -1.93 6.01 -28.03
N LYS A 125 -2.18 5.05 -28.92
CA LYS A 125 -3.38 5.03 -29.76
C LYS A 125 -4.65 5.00 -28.89
N GLN A 126 -4.70 4.06 -27.96
CA GLN A 126 -5.83 3.91 -27.04
C GLN A 126 -6.03 5.16 -26.15
N LEU A 127 -4.95 5.73 -25.61
CA LEU A 127 -5.03 6.94 -24.79
C LEU A 127 -5.54 8.14 -25.59
N THR A 128 -5.04 8.32 -26.80
CA THR A 128 -5.43 9.43 -27.68
C THR A 128 -6.89 9.30 -28.11
N ASP A 129 -7.34 8.09 -28.41
CA ASP A 129 -8.71 7.82 -28.84
C ASP A 129 -9.73 7.96 -27.68
N GLN A 130 -9.35 7.60 -26.44
CA GLN A 130 -10.26 7.64 -25.28
C GLN A 130 -10.26 8.98 -24.53
N PHE A 131 -9.10 9.61 -24.39
CA PHE A 131 -8.90 10.79 -23.54
C PHE A 131 -8.39 12.02 -24.31
N GLY A 132 -8.03 11.85 -25.58
CA GLY A 132 -7.52 12.93 -26.42
C GLY A 132 -5.99 13.06 -26.40
N PRO A 133 -5.42 13.75 -27.41
CA PRO A 133 -3.97 13.90 -27.57
C PRO A 133 -3.31 14.75 -26.47
N GLU A 134 -4.08 15.66 -25.85
CA GLU A 134 -3.57 16.52 -24.76
C GLU A 134 -3.22 15.70 -23.51
N THR A 135 -4.08 14.76 -23.11
CA THR A 135 -3.81 13.86 -21.98
C THR A 135 -2.58 12.99 -22.23
N PHE A 136 -2.36 12.54 -23.46
CA PHE A 136 -1.13 11.83 -23.80
C PHE A 136 0.11 12.72 -23.63
N ALA A 137 0.07 13.96 -24.12
CA ALA A 137 1.18 14.91 -24.00
C ALA A 137 1.51 15.24 -22.53
N GLU A 138 0.50 15.38 -21.67
CA GLU A 138 0.68 15.57 -20.23
C GLU A 138 1.34 14.35 -19.57
N GLN A 139 0.83 13.14 -19.83
CA GLN A 139 1.40 11.90 -19.27
C GLN A 139 2.83 11.66 -19.75
N TRP A 140 3.10 11.98 -21.02
CA TRP A 140 4.45 11.91 -21.59
C TRP A 140 5.39 12.87 -20.85
N THR A 141 4.97 14.12 -20.67
CA THR A 141 5.75 15.15 -19.96
C THR A 141 6.02 14.77 -18.50
N LYS A 142 5.04 14.17 -17.82
CA LYS A 142 5.21 13.64 -16.45
C LYS A 142 6.21 12.49 -16.41
N THR A 143 6.17 11.59 -17.39
CA THR A 143 7.04 10.40 -17.45
C THR A 143 8.49 10.78 -17.74
N ILE A 144 8.75 11.74 -18.64
CA ILE A 144 10.13 12.17 -18.97
C ILE A 144 10.79 12.95 -17.83
N ASN A 145 10.00 13.67 -17.03
CA ASN A 145 10.49 14.50 -15.93
C ASN A 145 10.36 13.81 -14.56
N MET A 146 10.07 12.51 -14.56
CA MET A 146 9.82 11.75 -13.34
C MET A 146 11.09 11.67 -12.50
N LYS A 147 10.96 11.98 -11.21
CA LYS A 147 12.02 11.85 -10.21
C LYS A 147 11.75 10.65 -9.30
N PRO A 148 12.77 10.04 -8.68
CA PRO A 148 12.58 8.94 -7.73
C PRO A 148 11.60 9.26 -6.60
N SER A 149 11.47 10.52 -6.20
CA SER A 149 10.51 10.96 -5.18
C SER A 149 9.05 10.69 -5.53
N VAL A 150 8.73 10.50 -6.82
CA VAL A 150 7.37 10.16 -7.28
C VAL A 150 6.96 8.74 -6.84
N LEU A 151 7.92 7.85 -6.53
CA LEU A 151 7.63 6.49 -6.08
C LEU A 151 6.86 6.45 -4.76
N ILE A 152 7.11 7.40 -3.84
CA ILE A 152 6.44 7.44 -2.53
C ILE A 152 4.92 7.73 -2.68
N PRO A 153 4.49 8.85 -3.29
CA PRO A 153 3.06 9.12 -3.47
C PRO A 153 2.39 8.12 -4.43
N ASP A 154 3.13 7.58 -5.41
CA ASP A 154 2.61 6.55 -6.31
C ASP A 154 2.27 5.25 -5.55
N GLU A 155 3.20 4.75 -4.71
CA GLU A 155 2.95 3.61 -3.82
C GLU A 155 1.76 3.85 -2.89
N LEU A 156 1.71 5.02 -2.25
CA LEU A 156 0.64 5.36 -1.33
C LEU A 156 -0.72 5.37 -2.03
N THR A 157 -0.80 5.97 -3.22
CA THR A 157 -2.06 6.11 -3.95
C THR A 157 -2.55 4.76 -4.46
N LYS A 158 -1.67 3.98 -5.10
CA LYS A 158 -2.02 2.65 -5.64
C LYS A 158 -2.45 1.70 -4.53
N LYS A 159 -1.67 1.60 -3.45
CA LYS A 159 -2.00 0.70 -2.33
C LYS A 159 -3.24 1.14 -1.58
N THR A 160 -3.48 2.44 -1.41
CA THR A 160 -4.71 2.95 -0.80
C THR A 160 -5.93 2.63 -1.65
N ALA A 161 -5.85 2.83 -2.98
CA ALA A 161 -6.95 2.49 -3.89
C ALA A 161 -7.27 0.98 -3.85
N LEU A 162 -6.25 0.12 -3.84
CA LEU A 162 -6.40 -1.32 -3.73
C LEU A 162 -6.90 -1.76 -2.33
N ALA A 163 -6.70 -0.94 -1.29
CA ALA A 163 -7.14 -1.22 0.08
C ALA A 163 -8.60 -0.99 0.37
N VAL A 164 -9.29 -0.18 -0.43
CA VAL A 164 -10.71 0.12 -0.19
C VAL A 164 -11.55 -1.16 -0.10
N LEU A 165 -11.47 -2.05 -1.09
CA LEU A 165 -12.32 -3.25 -1.12
C LEU A 165 -11.94 -4.30 -0.06
N PRO A 166 -10.66 -4.71 0.11
CA PRO A 166 -10.29 -5.69 1.12
C PRO A 166 -10.56 -5.20 2.55
N VAL A 167 -10.28 -3.94 2.85
CA VAL A 167 -10.54 -3.36 4.18
C VAL A 167 -12.04 -3.46 4.50
N LEU A 168 -12.90 -3.11 3.55
CA LEU A 168 -14.36 -3.23 3.70
C LEU A 168 -14.77 -4.69 3.93
N ILE A 169 -14.32 -5.62 3.08
CA ILE A 169 -14.69 -7.03 3.16
C ILE A 169 -14.24 -7.67 4.47
N ILE A 170 -12.97 -7.47 4.85
CA ILE A 170 -12.41 -7.98 6.11
C ILE A 170 -13.19 -7.40 7.29
N SER A 171 -13.47 -6.10 7.29
CA SER A 171 -14.22 -5.46 8.37
C SER A 171 -15.65 -6.00 8.48
N LEU A 172 -16.31 -6.31 7.36
CA LEU A 172 -17.62 -6.94 7.35
C LEU A 172 -17.59 -8.38 7.88
N ILE A 173 -16.63 -9.20 7.43
CA ILE A 173 -16.49 -10.60 7.83
C ILE A 173 -16.23 -10.72 9.34
N PHE A 174 -15.35 -9.87 9.88
CA PHE A 174 -14.96 -9.96 11.29
C PHE A 174 -15.88 -9.19 12.23
N ARG A 175 -16.80 -8.37 11.73
CA ARG A 175 -17.79 -7.64 12.53
C ARG A 175 -18.59 -8.61 13.41
N LYS A 176 -18.58 -8.36 14.72
CA LYS A 176 -19.44 -9.04 15.68
C LYS A 176 -19.81 -8.05 16.79
N GLN A 177 -21.08 -7.64 16.81
CA GLN A 177 -21.61 -6.72 17.80
C GLN A 177 -22.57 -7.47 18.73
N ASP A 178 -22.62 -7.05 20.00
CA ASP A 178 -23.70 -7.46 20.88
C ASP A 178 -24.85 -6.46 20.75
N TYR A 179 -26.03 -6.99 20.44
CA TYR A 179 -27.27 -6.20 20.30
C TYR A 179 -28.17 -6.32 21.52
N SER A 180 -27.70 -6.96 22.61
CA SER A 180 -28.47 -7.13 23.85
C SER A 180 -28.86 -5.83 24.54
N VAL A 181 -28.33 -4.68 24.13
CA VAL A 181 -28.63 -3.34 24.66
C VAL A 181 -29.83 -2.67 23.95
N LEU A 182 -30.35 -3.28 22.89
CA LEU A 182 -31.57 -2.85 22.18
C LEU A 182 -32.80 -3.68 22.57
N GLN A 183 -32.70 -4.50 23.62
CA GLN A 183 -33.80 -5.18 24.30
C GLN A 183 -34.09 -4.49 25.62
#